data_AF-B6B950-F1
#
_entry.id   AF-B6B950-F1
#
_cell.length_a   1.000
_cell.length_b   1.000
_cell.length_c   1.000
_cell.angle_alpha   90.00
_cell.angle_beta   90.00
_cell.angle_gamma   90.00
#
_symmetry.space_group_name_H-M   'P 1'
#
loop_
_entity.id
_entity.type
_entity.pdbx_description
1 polymer ?
#
loop_
_entity_poly.entity_id
_entity_poly.type
_entity_poly.pdbx_seq_one_letter_code
_entity_poly.pdbx_strand_id
1 'polypeptide(L)'
;MSILDQNSIDIIQVDQAGQTTRLIIIDHLEWIGRKPDDEHLWQLQEKVNDYLKYIESGQLDADYPDQMGNRVVIQVYGKFDRPPAAVAFYHQMKEILVKASYQLEFVLKA
;
A
#
# COMPACT_ATOMS: atom_id res chain seq x y z
N MET A 1 -11.65 -1.45 7.95
CA MET A 1 -11.38 -0.50 6.85
C MET A 1 -10.62 -1.26 5.80
N SER A 2 -10.95 -1.07 4.53
CA SER A 2 -10.40 -1.86 3.42
C SER A 2 -10.01 -0.99 2.22
N ILE A 3 -9.57 -1.61 1.11
CA ILE A 3 -9.25 -0.96 -0.17
C ILE A 3 -10.36 -0.04 -0.70
N LEU A 4 -11.62 -0.29 -0.33
CA LEU A 4 -12.78 0.55 -0.69
C LEU A 4 -12.88 1.84 0.15
N ASP A 5 -12.27 1.87 1.34
CA ASP A 5 -12.30 3.04 2.22
C ASP A 5 -11.18 4.00 1.83
N GLN A 6 -11.45 4.86 0.86
CA GLN A 6 -10.55 5.93 0.44
C GLN A 6 -10.29 6.91 1.59
N ASN A 7 -9.11 7.52 1.62
CA ASN A 7 -8.69 8.52 2.62
C ASN A 7 -8.57 8.00 4.07
N SER A 8 -8.30 6.70 4.25
CA SER A 8 -8.03 6.09 5.56
C SER A 8 -6.85 5.13 5.51
N ILE A 9 -6.04 5.10 6.57
CA ILE A 9 -4.96 4.11 6.72
C ILE A 9 -5.54 2.88 7.41
N ASP A 10 -5.40 1.70 6.79
CA ASP A 10 -6.00 0.47 7.31
C ASP A 10 -5.22 -0.02 8.54
N ILE A 11 -3.90 -0.24 8.40
CA ILE A 11 -3.04 -0.72 9.48
C ILE A 11 -1.67 -0.04 9.39
N ILE A 12 -1.17 0.41 10.54
CA ILE A 12 0.21 0.87 10.71
C ILE A 12 0.92 -0.15 11.58
N GLN A 13 1.98 -0.77 11.05
CA GLN A 13 2.83 -1.69 11.77
C GLN A 13 4.24 -1.12 11.90
N VAL A 14 4.68 -0.94 13.12
CA VAL A 14 6.05 -0.53 13.45
C VAL A 14 6.86 -1.77 13.78
N ASP A 15 8.02 -1.92 13.14
CA ASP A 15 8.96 -2.98 13.50
C ASP A 15 9.47 -2.78 14.95
N GLN A 16 9.76 -3.86 15.66
CA GLN A 16 10.16 -3.81 17.09
C GLN A 16 11.46 -3.03 17.31
N ALA A 17 12.33 -2.98 16.29
CA ALA A 17 13.54 -2.17 16.30
C ALA A 17 13.28 -0.67 16.05
N GLY A 18 12.05 -0.29 15.70
CA GLY A 18 11.67 1.10 15.45
C GLY A 18 12.36 1.71 14.24
N GLN A 19 12.76 0.92 13.25
CA GLN A 19 13.50 1.39 12.06
C GLN A 19 12.68 1.41 10.77
N THR A 20 11.59 0.63 10.74
CA THR A 20 10.72 0.50 9.57
C THR A 20 9.27 0.62 10.01
N THR A 21 8.56 1.55 9.38
CA THR A 21 7.11 1.72 9.52
C THR A 21 6.44 1.15 8.27
N ARG A 22 5.57 0.17 8.46
CA ARG A 22 4.81 -0.47 7.38
C ARG A 22 3.39 0.05 7.41
N LEU A 23 2.96 0.65 6.31
CA LEU A 23 1.56 1.01 6.09
C LEU A 23 0.94 -0.09 5.26
N ILE A 24 0.02 -0.85 5.84
CA ILE A 24 -0.57 -2.03 5.21
C ILE A 24 -1.93 -1.63 4.64
N ILE A 25 -2.18 -1.98 3.38
CA ILE A 25 -3.47 -1.89 2.67
C ILE A 25 -4.08 -3.29 2.66
N ILE A 26 -5.35 -3.41 3.06
CA ILE A 26 -6.08 -4.70 3.01
C ILE A 26 -6.91 -4.76 1.73
N ASP A 27 -6.47 -5.63 0.82
CA ASP A 27 -7.17 -5.92 -0.43
C ASP A 27 -7.89 -7.27 -0.34
N HIS A 28 -9.20 -7.20 -0.08
CA HIS A 28 -10.07 -8.37 0.04
C HIS A 28 -10.82 -8.71 -1.26
N LEU A 29 -10.64 -7.89 -2.31
CA LEU A 29 -11.40 -8.03 -3.55
C LEU A 29 -10.85 -9.17 -4.40
N GLU A 30 -11.76 -9.94 -4.98
CA GLU A 30 -11.42 -10.97 -5.95
C GLU A 30 -11.13 -10.34 -7.31
N TRP A 31 -10.07 -10.81 -7.97
CA TRP A 31 -9.79 -10.46 -9.35
C TRP A 31 -10.79 -11.17 -10.26
N ILE A 32 -11.83 -10.47 -10.72
CA ILE A 32 -12.90 -11.08 -11.52
C ILE A 32 -12.40 -11.37 -12.95
N GLY A 33 -12.10 -12.65 -13.23
CA GLY A 33 -11.78 -13.14 -14.58
C GLY A 33 -10.28 -13.19 -14.91
N ARG A 34 -9.95 -13.27 -16.21
CA ARG A 34 -8.57 -13.35 -16.72
C ARG A 34 -7.87 -11.98 -16.87
N LYS A 35 -8.61 -10.90 -16.67
CA LYS A 35 -8.08 -9.53 -16.67
C LYS A 35 -8.48 -8.88 -15.34
N PRO A 36 -7.58 -8.13 -14.71
CA PRO A 36 -7.96 -7.31 -13.58
C PRO A 36 -9.06 -6.34 -14.01
N ASP A 37 -10.01 -6.10 -13.11
CA ASP A 37 -10.99 -5.04 -13.31
C ASP A 37 -10.23 -3.70 -13.27
N ASP A 38 -10.41 -2.86 -14.29
CA ASP A 38 -9.82 -1.53 -14.34
C ASP A 38 -10.25 -0.70 -13.12
N GLU A 39 -11.46 -0.97 -12.59
CA GLU A 39 -11.96 -0.37 -11.36
C GLU A 39 -11.14 -0.79 -10.13
N HIS A 40 -10.76 -2.07 -10.01
CA HIS A 40 -9.96 -2.55 -8.87
C HIS A 40 -8.54 -1.98 -8.92
N LEU A 41 -7.92 -1.93 -10.11
CA LEU A 41 -6.61 -1.29 -10.28
C LEU A 41 -6.65 0.19 -9.93
N TRP A 42 -7.71 0.89 -10.35
CA TRP A 42 -7.93 2.29 -10.01
C TRP A 42 -8.06 2.50 -8.50
N GLN A 43 -8.87 1.69 -7.82
CA GLN A 43 -9.04 1.77 -6.36
C GLN A 43 -7.72 1.55 -5.62
N LEU A 44 -6.91 0.58 -6.06
CA LEU A 44 -5.60 0.33 -5.48
C LEU A 44 -4.67 1.53 -5.65
N GLN A 45 -4.66 2.13 -6.84
CA GLN A 45 -3.86 3.33 -7.12
C GLN A 45 -4.25 4.48 -6.19
N GLU A 46 -5.56 4.75 -6.07
CA GLU A 46 -6.06 5.82 -5.22
C GLU A 46 -5.72 5.58 -3.75
N LYS A 47 -5.84 4.34 -3.26
CA LYS A 47 -5.47 3.98 -1.89
C LYS A 47 -3.97 4.21 -1.63
N VAL A 48 -3.11 3.83 -2.57
CA VAL A 48 -1.66 4.11 -2.47
C VAL A 48 -1.40 5.62 -2.49
N ASN A 49 -2.09 6.38 -3.33
CA ASN A 49 -1.98 7.84 -3.38
C ASN A 49 -2.39 8.47 -2.05
N ASP A 50 -3.43 7.98 -1.38
CA ASP A 50 -3.84 8.49 -0.08
C ASP A 50 -2.81 8.20 1.02
N TYR A 51 -2.17 7.02 0.96
CA TYR A 51 -1.07 6.69 1.87
C TYR A 51 0.14 7.61 1.65
N LEU A 52 0.47 7.90 0.39
CA LEU A 52 1.52 8.86 0.06
C LEU A 52 1.20 10.25 0.59
N LYS A 53 -0.02 10.75 0.38
CA LYS A 53 -0.46 12.05 0.91
C LYS A 53 -0.32 12.11 2.44
N TYR A 54 -0.69 11.05 3.15
CA TYR A 54 -0.58 10.96 4.60
C TYR A 54 0.88 10.99 5.09
N ILE A 55 1.80 10.37 4.34
CA ILE A 55 3.24 10.44 4.63
C ILE A 55 3.78 11.84 4.32
N GLU A 56 3.51 12.35 3.12
CA GLU A 56 4.03 13.64 2.63
C GLU A 56 3.46 14.85 3.39
N SER A 57 2.26 14.74 3.96
CA SER A 57 1.68 15.78 4.81
C SER A 57 2.33 15.86 6.19
N GLY A 58 3.23 14.93 6.54
CA GLY A 58 3.83 14.82 7.86
C GLY A 58 2.85 14.31 8.94
N GLN A 59 1.67 13.83 8.54
CA GLN A 59 0.67 13.33 9.50
C GLN A 59 1.18 12.06 10.18
N LEU A 60 1.92 11.21 9.46
CA LEU A 60 2.58 10.04 10.05
C LEU A 60 3.53 10.43 11.19
N ASP A 61 4.34 11.47 11.01
CA ASP A 61 5.28 11.94 12.03
C ASP A 61 4.55 12.61 13.22
N ALA A 62 3.41 13.25 12.96
CA ALA A 62 2.58 13.84 14.02
C ALA A 62 1.89 12.77 14.89
N ASP A 63 1.37 11.72 14.25
CA ASP A 63 0.67 10.63 14.92
C ASP A 63 1.67 9.65 15.61
N TYR A 64 2.86 9.49 15.02
CA TYR A 64 3.93 8.60 15.50
C TYR A 64 5.28 9.33 15.56
N PRO A 65 5.47 10.27 16.50
CA PRO A 65 6.70 11.07 16.59
C PRO A 65 7.95 10.25 16.86
N ASP A 66 7.82 9.11 17.56
CA ASP A 66 8.93 8.17 17.80
C ASP A 66 9.40 7.46 16.51
N GLN A 67 8.64 7.58 15.42
CA GLN A 67 8.90 6.94 14.13
C GLN A 67 9.48 7.89 13.08
N MET A 68 9.78 9.12 13.47
CA MET A 68 10.27 10.16 12.57
C MET A 68 11.62 9.77 11.95
N GLY A 69 11.68 9.79 10.61
CA GLY A 69 12.88 9.42 9.84
C GLY A 69 13.05 7.92 9.58
N ASN A 70 12.06 7.10 9.94
CA ASN A 70 12.09 5.67 9.63
C ASN A 70 11.81 5.37 8.17
N ARG A 71 12.28 4.21 7.73
CA ARG A 71 11.97 3.71 6.39
C ARG A 71 10.49 3.37 6.31
N VAL A 72 9.77 4.02 5.40
CA VAL A 72 8.35 3.75 5.17
C VAL A 72 8.18 2.72 4.05
N VAL A 73 7.43 1.67 4.33
CA VAL A 73 7.08 0.61 3.37
C VAL A 73 5.56 0.52 3.25
N ILE A 74 5.04 0.70 2.04
CA ILE A 74 3.64 0.42 1.74
C ILE A 74 3.52 -1.07 1.41
N GLN A 75 2.70 -1.79 2.15
CA GLN A 75 2.45 -3.21 1.91
C GLN A 75 0.99 -3.42 1.51
N VAL A 76 0.74 -4.28 0.53
CA VAL A 76 -0.62 -4.68 0.16
C VAL A 76 -0.82 -6.13 0.55
N TYR A 77 -1.77 -6.37 1.45
CA TYR A 77 -2.20 -7.69 1.86
C TYR A 77 -3.38 -8.11 1.01
N GLY A 78 -3.09 -8.92 -0.01
CA GLY A 78 -4.10 -9.48 -0.89
C GLY A 78 -4.67 -10.77 -0.34
N LYS A 79 -6.00 -10.90 -0.36
CA LYS A 79 -6.69 -12.18 -0.11
C LYS A 79 -6.58 -13.14 -1.31
N PHE A 80 -6.59 -12.60 -2.52
CA PHE A 80 -6.53 -13.36 -3.76
C PHE A 80 -5.23 -13.05 -4.51
N ASP A 81 -4.69 -14.06 -5.21
CA ASP A 81 -3.49 -13.88 -6.00
C ASP A 81 -3.77 -13.05 -7.26
N ARG A 82 -2.78 -12.29 -7.68
CA ARG A 82 -2.91 -11.28 -8.73
C ARG A 82 -2.82 -11.92 -10.12
N PRO A 83 -3.72 -11.60 -11.05
CA PRO A 83 -3.56 -12.01 -12.45
C PRO A 83 -2.34 -11.34 -13.08
N PRO A 84 -1.77 -11.88 -14.19
CA PRO A 84 -0.55 -11.36 -14.80
C PRO A 84 -0.57 -9.86 -15.12
N ALA A 85 -1.72 -9.33 -15.53
CA ALA A 85 -1.87 -7.89 -15.80
C ALA A 85 -1.82 -7.04 -14.52
N ALA A 86 -2.38 -7.52 -13.40
CA ALA A 86 -2.22 -6.84 -12.12
C ALA A 86 -0.76 -6.90 -11.64
N VAL A 87 -0.07 -8.02 -11.84
CA VAL A 87 1.37 -8.12 -11.52
C VAL A 87 2.19 -7.06 -12.27
N ALA A 88 1.91 -6.85 -13.56
CA ALA A 88 2.55 -5.81 -14.36
C ALA A 88 2.27 -4.40 -13.81
N PHE A 89 1.03 -4.13 -13.40
CA PHE A 89 0.64 -2.86 -12.77
C PHE A 89 1.40 -2.60 -11.46
N TYR A 90 1.46 -3.59 -10.56
CA TYR A 90 2.22 -3.49 -9.32
C TYR A 90 3.71 -3.25 -9.57
N HIS A 91 4.28 -3.83 -10.63
CA HIS A 91 5.67 -3.58 -11.01
C HIS A 91 5.89 -2.10 -11.37
N GLN A 92 5.03 -1.54 -12.22
CA GLN A 92 5.10 -0.13 -12.61
C GLN A 92 4.96 0.81 -11.40
N MET A 93 3.99 0.54 -10.52
CA MET A 93 3.82 1.30 -9.28
C MET A 93 5.06 1.22 -8.40
N LYS A 94 5.64 0.03 -8.23
CA LYS A 94 6.86 -0.16 -7.44
C LYS A 94 8.02 0.65 -8.00
N GLU A 95 8.22 0.68 -9.32
CA GLU A 95 9.26 1.48 -9.96
C GLU A 95 9.08 2.98 -9.73
N ILE A 96 7.85 3.47 -9.78
CA ILE A 96 7.51 4.88 -9.51
C ILE A 96 7.80 5.20 -8.03
N LEU A 97 7.33 4.35 -7.11
CA LEU A 97 7.51 4.55 -5.67
C LEU A 97 8.97 4.51 -5.25
N VAL A 98 9.77 3.62 -5.82
CA VAL A 98 11.22 3.55 -5.55
C VAL A 98 11.93 4.83 -5.97
N LYS A 99 11.52 5.47 -7.09
CA LYS A 99 12.08 6.78 -7.49
C LYS A 99 11.73 7.88 -6.49
N ALA A 100 10.58 7.77 -5.84
CA ALA A 100 10.16 8.66 -4.75
C ALA A 100 10.71 8.23 -3.37
N SER A 101 11.66 7.29 -3.31
CA SER A 101 12.24 6.73 -2.07
C SER A 101 11.28 5.95 -1.17
N TYR A 102 10.13 5.53 -1.71
CA TYR A 102 9.17 4.65 -1.05
C TYR A 102 9.32 3.20 -1.52
N GLN A 103 8.76 2.27 -0.75
CA GLN A 103 8.78 0.85 -1.10
C GLN A 103 7.39 0.28 -1.15
N LEU A 104 7.15 -0.57 -2.13
CA LEU A 104 5.91 -1.31 -2.29
C LEU A 104 6.18 -2.80 -2.24
N GLU A 105 5.47 -3.49 -1.36
CA GLU A 105 5.49 -4.94 -1.23
C GLU A 105 4.07 -5.49 -1.32
N PHE A 106 3.94 -6.67 -1.91
CA PHE A 106 2.68 -7.41 -1.91
C PHE A 106 2.88 -8.71 -1.15
N VAL A 107 1.94 -9.01 -0.25
CA VAL A 107 1.92 -10.24 0.53
C VAL A 107 0.57 -10.91 0.34
N LEU A 108 0.59 -12.15 -0.17
CA LEU A 108 -0.60 -12.98 -0.22
C LEU A 108 -0.89 -13.52 1.18
N LYS A 109 -2.07 -13.18 1.72
CA LYS A 109 -2.56 -13.65 3.02
C LYS A 109 -3.92 -14.32 2.78
N ALA A 110 -3.91 -15.64 2.70
CA ALA A 110 -5.10 -16.48 2.55
C ALA A 110 -5.88 -16.59 3.88
#